data_AF-A0A7Y6PNT2-F1
#
_entry.id   AF-A0A7Y6PNT2-F1
#
_cell.length_a   1.000
_cell.length_b   1.000
_cell.length_c   1.000
_cell.angle_alpha   90.00
_cell.angle_beta   90.00
_cell.angle_gamma   90.00
#
_symmetry.space_group_name_H-M   'P 1'
#
loop_
_entity.id
_entity.type
_entity.pdbx_description
1 polymer ?
#
loop_
_entity_poly.entity_id
_entity_poly.type
_entity_poly.pdbx_seq_one_letter_code
_entity_poly.pdbx_strand_id
1 'polypeptide(L)'
;MAKFTILASITTILATLGLAKLSANDALAVNPCVTKEFKTELARDACAKGGQPAAKDAMKAFMKEAKLKSCNACHSKLAPNYELKADGLEQFKKLGGKVIAGNAKAAPATAAKAASK
;
A
#
# COMPACT_ATOMS: atom_id res chain seq x y z
N MET A 1 -18.23 -36.64 38.25
CA MET A 1 -18.73 -37.85 37.57
C MET A 1 -20.05 -37.53 36.87
N ALA A 2 -19.99 -37.07 35.61
CA ALA A 2 -21.10 -37.00 34.65
C ALA A 2 -20.45 -36.77 33.27
N LYS A 3 -20.02 -37.85 32.62
CA LYS A 3 -20.73 -38.50 31.50
C LYS A 3 -20.57 -37.72 30.19
N PHE A 4 -19.49 -38.05 29.49
CA PHE A 4 -19.31 -37.86 28.06
C PHE A 4 -20.30 -38.74 27.29
N THR A 5 -21.26 -38.12 26.61
CA THR A 5 -22.03 -38.64 25.48
C THR A 5 -22.70 -37.41 24.87
N ILE A 6 -22.38 -36.93 23.67
CA ILE A 6 -22.92 -37.45 22.41
C ILE A 6 -22.01 -36.95 21.27
N LEU A 7 -21.39 -37.89 20.57
CA LEU A 7 -20.86 -37.74 19.21
C LEU A 7 -21.92 -38.30 18.25
N ALA A 8 -21.97 -37.73 17.04
CA ALA A 8 -22.67 -38.16 15.82
C ALA A 8 -23.89 -37.33 15.41
N SER A 9 -24.01 -37.13 14.08
CA SER A 9 -24.98 -36.34 13.30
C SER A 9 -24.79 -34.83 13.41
N ILE A 10 -24.30 -34.10 12.40
CA ILE A 10 -24.89 -33.94 11.06
C ILE A 10 -23.78 -33.70 10.02
N THR A 11 -23.49 -34.71 9.21
CA THR A 11 -22.99 -34.53 7.85
C THR A 11 -24.17 -34.20 6.94
N THR A 12 -23.95 -33.30 5.97
CA THR A 12 -24.84 -32.95 4.84
C THR A 12 -25.80 -31.78 5.07
N ILE A 13 -25.30 -30.55 4.89
CA ILE A 13 -26.05 -29.53 4.14
C ILE A 13 -25.11 -28.97 3.08
N LEU A 14 -25.28 -29.49 1.87
CA LEU A 14 -24.72 -28.96 0.65
C LEU A 14 -25.21 -27.51 0.44
N ALA A 15 -24.27 -26.71 -0.04
CA ALA A 15 -24.44 -25.55 -0.91
C ALA A 15 -25.87 -25.25 -1.38
N THR A 16 -26.37 -24.07 -1.02
CA THR A 16 -26.90 -23.03 -1.93
C THR A 16 -27.67 -21.99 -1.11
N LEU A 17 -27.05 -20.84 -0.87
CA LEU A 17 -27.65 -19.51 -0.66
C LEU A 17 -26.44 -18.61 -0.36
N GLY A 18 -25.79 -18.07 -1.37
CA GLY A 18 -26.39 -17.03 -2.19
C GLY A 18 -25.61 -15.76 -1.87
N LEU A 19 -24.64 -15.48 -2.75
CA LEU A 19 -23.82 -14.28 -2.83
C LEU A 19 -24.66 -13.01 -2.64
N ALA A 20 -24.82 -12.53 -1.41
CA ALA A 20 -25.52 -11.27 -1.12
C ALA A 20 -24.83 -10.44 -0.03
N LYS A 21 -23.50 -10.50 0.01
CA LYS A 21 -22.67 -9.53 0.72
C LYS A 21 -21.35 -9.27 0.00
N LEU A 22 -21.40 -9.22 -1.33
CA LEU A 22 -20.50 -8.34 -2.07
C LEU A 22 -21.12 -6.94 -2.01
N SER A 23 -21.20 -6.37 -0.80
CA SER A 23 -21.34 -4.92 -0.68
C SER A 23 -20.19 -4.37 -1.49
N ALA A 24 -20.54 -3.56 -2.49
CA ALA A 24 -19.63 -2.80 -3.31
C ALA A 24 -18.53 -2.20 -2.43
N ASN A 25 -17.41 -2.92 -2.30
CA ASN A 25 -16.15 -2.23 -2.46
C ASN A 25 -16.23 -1.82 -3.90
N ASP A 26 -16.65 -0.59 -4.15
CA ASP A 26 -16.02 0.21 -5.18
C ASP A 26 -14.57 -0.28 -5.20
N ALA A 27 -14.25 -1.10 -6.19
CA ALA A 27 -12.88 -1.33 -6.56
C ALA A 27 -12.48 0.04 -7.08
N LEU A 28 -12.25 0.98 -6.15
CA LEU A 28 -11.64 2.26 -6.37
C LEU A 28 -10.44 1.87 -7.16
N ALA A 29 -10.52 2.10 -8.48
CA ALA A 29 -9.48 1.75 -9.39
C ALA A 29 -8.24 2.33 -8.74
N VAL A 30 -7.37 1.45 -8.21
CA VAL A 30 -6.25 1.87 -7.38
C VAL A 30 -5.42 2.71 -8.31
N ASN A 31 -5.54 4.03 -8.17
CA ASN A 31 -4.95 4.93 -9.14
C ASN A 31 -3.46 4.61 -9.14
N PRO A 32 -2.92 4.08 -10.24
CA PRO A 32 -1.55 3.66 -10.25
C PRO A 32 -0.71 4.89 -9.98
N CYS A 33 0.46 4.72 -9.35
CA CYS A 33 1.32 5.88 -9.23
C CYS A 33 1.65 6.42 -10.62
N VAL A 34 1.55 7.74 -10.70
CA VAL A 34 1.87 8.53 -11.88
C VAL A 34 3.34 8.32 -12.25
N THR A 35 4.21 8.28 -11.25
CA THR A 35 5.60 7.91 -11.44
C THR A 35 5.74 6.40 -11.58
N LYS A 36 6.50 5.98 -12.59
CA LYS A 36 6.89 4.58 -12.80
C LYS A 36 8.29 4.29 -12.28
N GLU A 37 9.03 5.32 -11.89
CA GLU A 37 10.39 5.22 -11.38
C GLU A 37 10.45 5.81 -9.97
N PHE A 38 10.93 4.99 -9.04
CA PHE A 38 11.00 5.33 -7.63
C PHE A 38 12.47 5.45 -7.24
N LYS A 39 12.76 6.53 -6.54
CA LYS A 39 14.07 6.85 -5.98
C LYS A 39 14.14 6.50 -4.48
N THR A 40 13.00 6.17 -3.87
CA THR A 40 12.88 5.82 -2.45
C THR A 40 12.15 4.49 -2.28
N GLU A 41 12.60 3.68 -1.32
CA GLU A 41 11.96 2.40 -1.02
C GLU A 41 10.54 2.59 -0.51
N LEU A 42 10.34 3.60 0.35
CA LEU A 42 9.05 3.95 0.93
C LEU A 42 7.97 4.20 -0.13
N ALA A 43 8.26 5.03 -1.13
CA ALA A 43 7.30 5.34 -2.18
C ALA A 43 7.10 4.14 -3.14
N ARG A 44 8.17 3.40 -3.47
CA ARG A 44 8.10 2.19 -4.30
C ARG A 44 7.17 1.15 -3.68
N ASP A 45 7.41 0.80 -2.43
CA ASP A 45 6.73 -0.31 -1.76
C ASP A 45 5.27 0.04 -1.44
N ALA A 46 5.01 1.28 -1.02
CA ALA A 46 3.66 1.75 -0.81
C ALA A 46 2.88 1.83 -2.12
N CYS A 47 3.52 2.31 -3.19
CA CYS A 47 2.91 2.32 -4.51
C CYS A 47 2.56 0.92 -5.00
N ALA A 48 3.48 -0.04 -4.85
CA ALA A 48 3.27 -1.42 -5.25
C ALA A 48 2.13 -2.08 -4.45
N LYS A 49 1.81 -1.62 -3.24
CA LYS A 49 0.73 -2.20 -2.42
C LYS A 49 -0.64 -1.59 -2.68
N GLY A 50 -0.70 -0.28 -2.92
CA GLY A 50 -1.98 0.44 -2.94
C GLY A 50 -1.98 1.71 -3.79
N GLY A 51 -1.07 1.80 -4.76
CA GLY A 51 -1.02 2.89 -5.72
C GLY A 51 -0.70 4.24 -5.12
N GLN A 52 -1.12 5.29 -5.82
CA GLN A 52 -0.87 6.69 -5.44
C GLN A 52 -1.41 7.04 -4.03
N PRO A 53 -2.60 6.58 -3.59
CA PRO A 53 -3.09 6.84 -2.24
C PRO A 53 -2.17 6.26 -1.16
N ALA A 54 -1.77 4.99 -1.28
CA ALA A 54 -0.88 4.35 -0.31
C ALA A 54 0.49 5.03 -0.26
N ALA A 55 1.05 5.41 -1.41
CA ALA A 55 2.31 6.16 -1.47
C ALA A 55 2.21 7.53 -0.76
N LYS A 56 1.07 8.24 -0.92
CA LYS A 56 0.82 9.51 -0.24
C LYS A 56 0.71 9.32 1.27
N ASP A 57 0.03 8.28 1.73
CA ASP A 57 -0.15 8.03 3.16
C ASP A 57 1.15 7.60 3.83
N ALA A 58 1.94 6.75 3.17
CA ALA A 58 3.30 6.41 3.63
C ALA A 58 4.19 7.67 3.73
N MET A 59 4.11 8.57 2.74
CA MET A 59 4.89 9.81 2.77
C MET A 59 4.43 10.76 3.88
N LYS A 60 3.13 10.85 4.15
CA LYS A 60 2.61 11.63 5.29
C LYS A 60 3.07 11.07 6.63
N ALA A 61 3.10 9.75 6.79
CA ALA A 61 3.62 9.10 7.99
C ALA A 61 5.11 9.46 8.19
N PHE A 62 5.91 9.34 7.14
CA PHE A 62 7.31 9.77 7.15
C PHE A 62 7.46 11.26 7.50
N MET A 63 6.65 12.14 6.91
CA MET A 63 6.69 13.57 7.24
C MET A 63 6.38 13.84 8.71
N LYS A 64 5.44 13.09 9.31
CA LYS A 64 5.11 13.22 10.73
C LYS A 64 6.30 12.83 11.62
N GLU A 65 6.97 11.73 11.29
CA GLU A 65 8.17 11.26 12.00
C GLU A 65 9.35 12.23 11.83
N ALA A 66 9.56 12.69 10.60
CA ALA A 66 10.57 13.68 10.23
C ALA A 66 10.20 15.13 10.64
N LYS A 67 9.05 15.34 11.28
CA LYS A 67 8.50 16.65 11.68
C LYS A 67 8.45 17.69 10.55
N LEU A 68 8.24 17.23 9.32
CA LEU A 68 8.04 18.08 8.15
C LEU A 68 6.61 18.63 8.12
N LYS A 69 6.49 19.95 7.93
CA LYS A 69 5.19 20.64 7.92
C LYS A 69 4.47 20.61 6.57
N SER A 70 5.18 20.33 5.47
CA SER A 70 4.60 20.42 4.12
C SER A 70 5.30 19.52 3.11
N CYS A 71 4.52 18.95 2.19
CA CYS A 71 5.03 18.17 1.04
C CYS A 71 5.95 19.02 0.15
N ASN A 72 5.78 20.35 0.16
CA ASN A 72 6.60 21.29 -0.59
C ASN A 72 8.05 21.37 -0.07
N ALA A 73 8.36 20.77 1.08
CA ALA A 73 9.74 20.64 1.53
C ALA A 73 10.58 19.86 0.51
N CYS A 74 10.02 18.80 -0.09
CA CYS A 74 10.73 17.93 -1.03
C CYS A 74 10.21 18.01 -2.48
N HIS A 75 9.00 18.53 -2.71
CA HIS A 75 8.39 18.61 -4.05
C HIS A 75 8.34 20.04 -4.60
N SER A 76 8.70 20.20 -5.87
CA SER A 76 8.61 21.46 -6.63
C SER A 76 7.18 21.70 -7.10
N LYS A 77 6.51 20.63 -7.50
CA LYS A 77 5.11 20.63 -7.92
C LYS A 77 4.43 19.47 -7.23
N LEU A 78 3.27 19.74 -6.64
CA LEU A 78 2.38 18.67 -6.17
C LEU A 78 1.66 18.05 -7.38
N ALA A 79 0.57 17.33 -7.15
CA ALA A 79 -0.21 16.66 -8.20
C ALA A 79 -0.31 17.46 -9.54
N PRO A 80 -0.36 16.78 -10.70
CA PRO A 80 -0.56 15.33 -10.85
C PRO A 80 0.73 14.52 -10.72
N ASN A 81 1.91 15.08 -11.00
CA ASN A 81 3.14 14.30 -11.20
C ASN A 81 4.09 14.24 -9.99
N TYR A 82 3.88 15.08 -8.97
CA TYR A 82 4.69 15.10 -7.72
C TYR A 82 6.20 15.27 -7.99
N GLU A 83 6.55 16.26 -8.80
CA GLU A 83 7.95 16.52 -9.18
C GLU A 83 8.80 16.84 -7.94
N LEU A 84 9.90 16.09 -7.78
CA LEU A 84 10.86 16.31 -6.71
C LEU A 84 11.72 17.54 -6.99
N LYS A 85 12.07 18.27 -5.93
CA LYS A 85 13.15 19.25 -5.98
C LYS A 85 14.50 18.54 -6.20
N ALA A 86 15.48 19.29 -6.67
CA ALA A 86 16.84 18.78 -6.87
C ALA A 86 17.43 18.19 -5.58
N ASP A 87 17.16 18.83 -4.45
CA ASP A 87 17.61 18.44 -3.12
C ASP A 87 16.60 17.54 -2.36
N GLY A 88 15.43 17.25 -2.95
CA GLY A 88 14.36 16.51 -2.27
C GLY A 88 14.77 15.09 -1.84
N LEU A 89 15.61 14.42 -2.64
CA LEU A 89 16.16 13.11 -2.28
C LEU A 89 17.20 13.18 -1.17
N GLU A 90 18.07 14.19 -1.22
CA GLU A 90 19.08 14.39 -0.19
C GLU A 90 18.45 14.72 1.15
N GLN A 91 17.42 15.58 1.15
CA GLN A 91 16.60 15.85 2.33
C GLN A 91 15.96 14.57 2.86
N PHE A 92 15.34 13.76 1.99
CA PHE A 92 14.74 12.48 2.40
C PHE A 92 15.77 11.56 3.07
N LYS A 93 16.97 11.44 2.51
CA LYS A 93 18.07 10.64 3.08
C LYS A 93 18.55 11.21 4.43
N LYS A 94 18.72 12.52 4.54
CA LYS A 94 19.13 13.20 5.79
C LYS A 94 18.11 13.00 6.92
N LEU A 95 16.84 12.86 6.57
CA LEU A 95 15.73 12.61 7.50
C LEU A 95 15.53 11.12 7.82
N GLY A 96 16.47 10.25 7.42
CA GLY A 96 16.43 8.81 7.74
C GLY A 96 15.69 7.95 6.70
N GLY A 97 15.27 8.54 5.59
CA GLY A 97 14.61 7.83 4.51
C GLY A 97 15.58 6.95 3.70
N LYS A 98 15.12 5.76 3.30
CA LYS A 98 15.92 4.82 2.49
C LYS A 98 15.76 5.06 0.99
N VAL A 99 16.87 5.36 0.33
CA VAL A 99 16.95 5.53 -1.12
C VAL A 99 17.33 4.22 -1.80
N ILE A 100 16.86 4.05 -3.03
CA ILE A 100 17.25 2.92 -3.86
C ILE A 100 18.54 3.32 -4.60
N ALA A 101 19.48 2.38 -4.75
CA ALA A 101 20.65 2.59 -5.59
C ALA A 101 20.19 2.65 -7.06
N GLY A 102 19.78 3.84 -7.52
CA GLY A 102 19.20 4.08 -8.84
C GLY A 102 17.67 4.15 -8.84
N ASN A 103 17.08 4.04 -10.04
CA ASN A 103 15.64 4.07 -10.24
C ASN A 103 15.09 2.63 -10.23
N ALA A 104 14.16 2.33 -9.34
CA ALA A 104 13.42 1.07 -9.40
C ALA A 104 11.99 1.28 -9.88
N LYS A 105 11.49 0.36 -10.72
CA LYS A 105 10.06 0.27 -11.00
C LYS A 105 9.33 -0.29 -9.79
N ALA A 106 8.16 0.26 -9.47
CA ALA A 106 7.24 -0.42 -8.57
C ALA A 106 6.73 -1.69 -9.27
N ALA A 107 6.76 -2.82 -8.55
CA ALA A 107 6.07 -4.03 -9.00
C ALA A 107 4.57 -3.73 -9.14
N PRO A 108 3.88 -4.33 -10.13
CA PRO A 108 2.45 -4.15 -10.29
C PRO A 108 1.70 -4.66 -9.05
N ALA A 109 0.71 -3.89 -8.59
CA ALA A 109 -0.02 -4.15 -7.34
C ALA A 109 -0.82 -5.47 -7.32
N THR A 110 -0.96 -6.11 -8.47
CA THR A 110 -1.59 -7.43 -8.61
C THR A 110 -0.69 -8.59 -8.17
N ALA A 111 0.63 -8.40 -8.04
CA ALA A 111 1.56 -9.48 -7.72
C ALA A 111 1.61 -9.88 -6.22
N ALA A 112 1.09 -9.03 -5.31
CA ALA A 112 1.19 -9.27 -3.87
C ALA A 112 0.21 -10.34 -3.34
N LYS A 113 -0.70 -10.88 -4.17
CA LYS A 113 -1.71 -11.87 -3.71
C LYS A 113 -1.26 -13.33 -3.81
N ALA A 114 -0.04 -13.62 -4.28
CA ALA A 114 0.40 -15.00 -4.55
C ALA A 114 1.40 -15.61 -3.53
N ALA A 115 1.81 -14.90 -2.48
CA ALA A 115 2.83 -15.40 -1.54
C ALA A 115 2.36 -15.42 -0.08
N SER A 116 1.21 -16.03 0.19
CA SER A 116 0.76 -16.37 1.55
C SER A 116 -0.25 -17.52 1.55
N LYS A 117 0.20 -18.73 1.18
CA LYS A 117 -0.15 -20.00 1.84
C LYS A 117 0.53 -21.17 1.14
#